data_AF-X2B910-F1
#
_entry.id   AF-X2B910-F1
#
_cell.length_a   1.000
_cell.length_b   1.000
_cell.length_c   1.000
_cell.angle_alpha   90.00
_cell.angle_beta   90.00
_cell.angle_gamma   90.00
#
_symmetry.space_group_name_H-M   'P 1'
#
loop_
_entity.id
_entity.type
_entity.pdbx_description
1 polymer ?
#
loop_
_entity_poly.entity_id
_entity_poly.type
_entity_poly.pdbx_seq_one_letter_code
_entity_poly.pdbx_strand_id
1 'polypeptide(L)'
;KVRSLFRWLTVKNLNKMIFKEQLTEDSPYYFLKGIKYGLESYHELFKRLCSYAGLSVKIIRGISKSAGYKPGMPFKDSKFSNSWASVLIDGDWHFVDCHWGARHVNNTEDYSDPEKFCYSLDEFYFLTNPEDMIYMHYPDEPEWQLLEDPLSVETFVELPVVKSHFFWYGL
;
A
#
# COMPACT_ATOMS: atom_id res chain seq x y z
N LYS A 1 -11.72 11.70 8.43
CA LYS A 1 -12.41 10.62 7.68
C LYS A 1 -11.40 9.62 7.08
N VAL A 2 -10.49 10.04 6.20
CA VAL A 2 -9.49 9.18 5.54
C VAL A 2 -8.69 8.29 6.51
N ARG A 3 -8.07 8.88 7.55
CA ARG A 3 -7.27 8.15 8.55
C ARG A 3 -8.08 7.03 9.25
N SER A 4 -9.33 7.30 9.58
CA SER A 4 -10.20 6.32 10.24
C SER A 4 -10.48 5.12 9.34
N LEU A 5 -10.70 5.35 8.05
CA LEU A 5 -10.92 4.28 7.06
C LEU A 5 -9.65 3.48 6.81
N PHE A 6 -8.51 4.17 6.63
CA PHE A 6 -7.20 3.53 6.50
C PHE A 6 -6.91 2.62 7.70
N ARG A 7 -6.96 3.18 8.92
CA ARG A 7 -6.74 2.40 10.15
C ARG A 7 -7.72 1.25 10.29
N TRP A 8 -9.01 1.46 10.01
CA TRP A 8 -10.01 0.39 10.09
C TRP A 8 -9.66 -0.78 9.17
N LEU A 9 -9.16 -0.50 7.96
CA LEU A 9 -8.79 -1.50 6.97
C LEU A 9 -7.48 -2.22 7.35
N THR A 10 -6.44 -1.47 7.71
CA THR A 10 -5.08 -2.01 7.86
C THR A 10 -4.85 -2.77 9.16
N VAL A 11 -5.63 -2.52 10.21
CA VAL A 11 -5.53 -3.27 11.49
C VAL A 11 -6.23 -4.63 11.45
N LYS A 12 -6.91 -4.99 10.35
CA LYS A 12 -7.62 -6.28 10.24
C LYS A 12 -6.63 -7.40 9.98
N ASN A 13 -6.54 -8.33 10.93
CA ASN A 13 -5.74 -9.54 10.75
C ASN A 13 -6.47 -10.57 9.88
N LEU A 14 -6.32 -10.45 8.55
CA LEU A 14 -6.97 -11.36 7.60
C LEU A 14 -6.56 -12.82 7.77
N ASN A 15 -5.33 -13.09 8.22
CA ASN A 15 -4.87 -14.45 8.48
C ASN A 15 -5.71 -15.13 9.57
N LYS A 16 -6.05 -14.40 10.63
CA LYS A 16 -6.86 -14.90 11.75
C LYS A 16 -8.38 -14.77 11.55
N MET A 17 -8.84 -13.97 10.59
CA MET A 17 -10.27 -13.78 10.35
C MET A 17 -10.93 -15.02 9.75
N ILE A 18 -12.03 -15.44 10.36
CA ILE A 18 -12.93 -16.48 9.86
C ILE A 18 -14.17 -15.79 9.28
N PHE A 19 -14.47 -16.09 8.02
CA PHE A 19 -15.61 -15.51 7.32
C PHE A 19 -16.75 -16.52 7.24
N LYS A 20 -17.99 -16.03 7.32
CA LYS A 20 -19.19 -16.84 7.07
C LYS A 20 -19.19 -17.34 5.62
N GLU A 21 -19.85 -18.46 5.37
CA GLU A 21 -20.03 -18.99 4.02
C GLU A 21 -20.81 -18.01 3.14
N GLN A 22 -21.96 -17.57 3.65
CA GLN A 22 -22.80 -16.54 3.03
C GLN A 22 -22.53 -15.18 3.69
N LEU A 23 -22.08 -14.24 2.88
CA LEU A 23 -21.95 -12.83 3.23
C LEU A 23 -22.85 -12.05 2.27
N THR A 24 -23.42 -10.95 2.76
CA THR A 24 -24.10 -9.98 1.90
C THR A 24 -23.10 -9.44 0.88
N GLU A 25 -23.44 -9.54 -0.40
CA GLU A 25 -22.67 -8.93 -1.48
C GLU A 25 -22.51 -7.42 -1.22
N ASP A 26 -21.37 -6.87 -1.62
CA ASP A 26 -20.99 -5.47 -1.38
C ASP A 26 -20.81 -5.05 0.10
N SER A 27 -20.88 -5.99 1.05
CA SER A 27 -20.51 -5.69 2.44
C SER A 27 -18.99 -5.57 2.62
N PRO A 28 -18.50 -4.77 3.60
CA PRO A 28 -17.07 -4.69 3.87
C PRO A 28 -16.42 -6.06 4.19
N TYR A 29 -17.15 -6.97 4.84
CA TYR A 29 -16.66 -8.33 5.10
C TYR A 29 -16.55 -9.19 3.84
N TYR A 30 -17.43 -8.98 2.85
CA TYR A 30 -17.33 -9.64 1.55
C TYR A 30 -16.01 -9.28 0.87
N PHE A 31 -15.64 -8.00 0.86
CA PHE A 31 -14.37 -7.56 0.29
C PHE A 31 -13.16 -7.98 1.11
N LEU A 32 -13.21 -7.93 2.44
CA LEU A 32 -12.11 -8.44 3.28
C LEU A 32 -11.87 -9.94 3.04
N LYS A 33 -12.92 -10.72 2.80
CA LYS A 33 -12.82 -12.13 2.35
C LYS A 33 -12.13 -12.20 0.98
N GLY A 34 -12.54 -11.36 0.03
CA GLY A 34 -11.90 -11.23 -1.29
C GLY A 34 -10.39 -10.96 -1.19
N ILE A 35 -9.98 -10.01 -0.35
CA ILE A 35 -8.56 -9.69 -0.10
C ILE A 35 -7.82 -10.90 0.46
N LYS A 36 -8.39 -11.61 1.44
CA LYS A 36 -7.78 -12.82 2.02
C LYS A 36 -7.48 -13.88 0.98
N TYR A 37 -8.32 -14.02 -0.03
CA TYR A 37 -8.19 -15.03 -1.09
C TYR A 37 -7.64 -14.47 -2.41
N GLY A 38 -7.12 -13.25 -2.42
CA GLY A 38 -6.47 -12.64 -3.60
C GLY A 38 -7.43 -12.27 -4.74
N LEU A 39 -8.72 -12.13 -4.45
CA LEU A 39 -9.75 -11.73 -5.42
C LEU A 39 -9.98 -10.21 -5.47
N GLU A 40 -9.58 -9.50 -4.42
CA GLU A 40 -9.72 -8.04 -4.29
C GLU A 40 -8.41 -7.48 -3.71
N SER A 41 -8.11 -6.21 -3.96
CA SER A 41 -6.97 -5.52 -3.33
C SER A 41 -7.42 -4.67 -2.13
N TYR A 42 -6.50 -4.40 -1.21
CA TYR A 42 -6.74 -3.45 -0.12
C TYR A 42 -7.11 -2.07 -0.65
N HIS A 43 -6.47 -1.62 -1.73
CA HIS A 43 -6.68 -0.28 -2.28
C HIS A 43 -8.07 -0.12 -2.92
N GLU A 44 -8.62 -1.15 -3.55
CA GLU A 44 -9.99 -1.12 -4.08
C GLU A 44 -11.04 -1.04 -2.95
N LEU A 45 -10.87 -1.82 -1.87
CA LEU A 45 -11.76 -1.69 -0.70
C LEU A 45 -11.62 -0.30 -0.07
N PHE A 46 -10.40 0.23 0.05
CA PHE A 46 -10.18 1.58 0.55
C PHE A 46 -10.89 2.65 -0.30
N LYS A 47 -10.80 2.55 -1.63
CA LYS A 47 -11.50 3.43 -2.56
C LYS A 47 -13.02 3.35 -2.41
N ARG A 48 -13.59 2.16 -2.30
CA ARG A 48 -15.04 1.97 -2.06
C ARG A 48 -15.48 2.59 -0.73
N LEU A 49 -14.74 2.38 0.35
CA LEU A 49 -15.05 2.98 1.64
C LEU A 49 -14.96 4.51 1.60
N CYS A 50 -13.97 5.03 0.88
CA CYS A 50 -13.79 6.48 0.69
C CYS A 50 -14.93 7.09 -0.13
N SER A 51 -15.41 6.42 -1.18
CA SER A 51 -16.53 6.94 -1.99
C SER A 51 -17.80 7.08 -1.16
N TYR A 52 -18.10 6.10 -0.29
CA TYR A 52 -19.21 6.20 0.68
C TYR A 52 -19.06 7.36 1.67
N ALA A 53 -17.83 7.78 1.96
CA ALA A 53 -17.55 8.92 2.84
C ALA A 53 -17.49 10.28 2.10
N GLY A 54 -17.72 10.29 0.78
CA GLY A 54 -17.63 11.47 -0.08
C GLY A 54 -16.19 11.89 -0.40
N LEU A 55 -15.25 10.95 -0.41
CA LEU A 55 -13.83 11.18 -0.68
C LEU A 55 -13.44 10.62 -2.06
N SER A 56 -12.69 11.40 -2.83
CA SER A 56 -12.17 10.96 -4.12
C SER A 56 -10.85 10.21 -3.96
N VAL A 57 -10.78 9.02 -4.53
CA VAL A 57 -9.59 8.16 -4.52
C VAL A 57 -9.28 7.68 -5.94
N LYS A 58 -8.02 7.83 -6.35
CA LYS A 58 -7.45 7.27 -7.57
C LYS A 58 -6.63 6.03 -7.21
N ILE A 59 -6.82 4.95 -7.95
CA ILE A 59 -5.89 3.82 -7.94
C ILE A 59 -4.84 4.10 -9.00
N ILE A 60 -3.58 4.14 -8.57
CA ILE A 60 -2.41 4.38 -9.40
C ILE A 60 -1.79 3.03 -9.71
N ARG A 61 -1.47 2.81 -10.98
CA ARG A 61 -0.76 1.62 -11.45
C ARG A 61 0.68 2.00 -11.76
N GLY A 62 1.56 1.03 -11.59
CA GLY A 62 2.98 1.24 -11.83
C GLY A 62 3.79 0.01 -11.50
N ILE A 63 5.06 0.26 -11.20
CA ILE A 63 6.02 -0.72 -10.72
C ILE A 63 6.44 -0.38 -9.30
N SER A 64 6.83 -1.39 -8.54
CA SER A 64 7.36 -1.18 -7.18
C SER A 64 8.57 -2.05 -6.90
N LYS A 65 9.50 -1.54 -6.09
CA LYS A 65 10.65 -2.31 -5.57
C LYS A 65 10.19 -3.23 -4.43
N SER A 66 9.34 -4.19 -4.78
CA SER A 66 8.70 -5.12 -3.87
C SER A 66 9.57 -6.34 -3.56
N ALA A 67 8.98 -7.39 -2.97
CA ALA A 67 9.72 -8.58 -2.55
C ALA A 67 10.48 -9.22 -3.73
N GLY A 68 11.78 -9.45 -3.54
CA GLY A 68 12.64 -10.06 -4.55
C GLY A 68 13.24 -9.09 -5.57
N TYR A 69 12.96 -7.78 -5.48
CA TYR A 69 13.71 -6.77 -6.22
C TYR A 69 15.13 -6.63 -5.65
N LYS A 70 16.13 -6.52 -6.52
CA LYS A 70 17.50 -6.15 -6.17
C LYS A 70 17.86 -4.85 -6.91
N PRO A 71 18.60 -3.91 -6.28
CA PRO A 71 19.04 -2.68 -6.94
C PRO A 71 19.67 -2.96 -8.31
N GLY A 72 19.29 -2.18 -9.32
CA GLY A 72 19.76 -2.35 -10.71
C GLY A 72 19.06 -3.45 -11.51
N MET A 73 18.10 -4.21 -10.93
CA MET A 73 17.27 -5.12 -11.73
C MET A 73 16.36 -4.31 -12.67
N PRO A 74 16.30 -4.65 -13.97
CA PRO A 74 15.46 -3.92 -14.90
C PRO A 74 13.99 -4.36 -14.75
N PHE A 75 13.08 -3.42 -14.95
CA PHE A 75 11.63 -3.64 -14.95
C PHE A 75 11.14 -4.07 -16.34
N LYS A 76 11.62 -5.21 -16.85
CA LYS A 76 11.28 -5.71 -18.19
C LYS A 76 9.99 -6.55 -18.24
N ASP A 77 9.58 -7.10 -17.10
CA ASP A 77 8.43 -7.97 -16.98
C ASP A 77 7.41 -7.41 -15.98
N SER A 78 6.16 -7.87 -16.07
CA SER A 78 5.07 -7.54 -15.14
C SER A 78 5.28 -8.02 -13.70
N LYS A 79 6.40 -8.69 -13.41
CA LYS A 79 6.76 -9.26 -12.10
C LYS A 79 6.69 -8.25 -10.96
N PHE A 80 6.97 -6.98 -11.24
CA PHE A 80 6.97 -5.91 -10.25
C PHE A 80 5.81 -4.93 -10.42
N SER A 81 4.88 -5.23 -11.33
CA SER A 81 3.66 -4.45 -11.50
C SER A 81 2.87 -4.45 -10.20
N ASN A 82 2.42 -3.28 -9.78
CA ASN A 82 1.72 -3.08 -8.55
C ASN A 82 0.76 -1.89 -8.67
N SER A 83 -0.05 -1.69 -7.64
CA SER A 83 -0.95 -0.55 -7.53
C SER A 83 -1.02 -0.03 -6.11
N TRP A 84 -1.22 1.28 -5.97
CA TRP A 84 -1.49 1.94 -4.70
C TRP A 84 -2.59 2.98 -4.85
N ALA A 85 -3.04 3.57 -3.75
CA ALA A 85 -4.08 4.60 -3.78
C ALA A 85 -3.47 6.00 -3.63
N SER A 86 -4.16 6.98 -4.18
CA SER A 86 -4.01 8.38 -3.83
C SER A 86 -5.38 8.98 -3.53
N VAL A 87 -5.47 9.79 -2.48
CA VAL A 87 -6.71 10.40 -1.98
C VAL A 87 -6.62 11.92 -2.10
N LEU A 88 -7.71 12.54 -2.56
CA LEU A 88 -7.81 14.00 -2.65
C LEU A 88 -8.23 14.57 -1.28
N ILE A 89 -7.40 15.43 -0.70
CA ILE A 89 -7.64 16.11 0.58
C ILE A 89 -7.32 17.59 0.39
N ASP A 90 -8.29 18.46 0.67
CA ASP A 90 -8.14 19.92 0.63
C ASP A 90 -7.58 20.49 -0.70
N GLY A 91 -7.80 19.76 -1.81
CA GLY A 91 -7.37 20.16 -3.16
C GLY A 91 -6.15 19.39 -3.66
N ASP A 92 -5.44 18.68 -2.78
CA ASP A 92 -4.17 18.02 -3.09
C ASP A 92 -4.27 16.48 -3.00
N TRP A 93 -3.56 15.80 -3.90
CA TRP A 93 -3.48 14.34 -3.94
C TRP A 93 -2.42 13.84 -2.96
N HIS A 94 -2.75 12.81 -2.18
CA HIS A 94 -1.86 12.25 -1.17
C HIS A 94 -1.80 10.73 -1.28
N PHE A 95 -0.59 10.16 -1.23
CA PHE A 95 -0.41 8.71 -1.33
C PHE A 95 -0.94 7.95 -0.12
N VAL A 96 -1.57 6.82 -0.38
CA VAL A 96 -1.99 5.85 0.63
C VAL A 96 -1.72 4.45 0.11
N ASP A 97 -0.83 3.71 0.79
CA ASP A 97 -0.63 2.29 0.51
C ASP A 97 -1.23 1.42 1.60
N CYS A 98 -2.44 0.91 1.33
CA CYS A 98 -3.16 0.07 2.27
C CYS A 98 -2.56 -1.34 2.39
N HIS A 99 -1.92 -1.85 1.34
CA HIS A 99 -1.32 -3.18 1.37
C HIS A 99 -0.07 -3.18 2.24
N TRP A 100 0.82 -2.21 2.05
CA TRP A 100 2.00 -2.05 2.89
C TRP A 100 1.67 -1.54 4.29
N GLY A 101 0.67 -0.67 4.44
CA GLY A 101 0.17 -0.24 5.76
C GLY A 101 -0.47 -1.36 6.58
N ALA A 102 -1.00 -2.41 5.93
CA ALA A 102 -1.53 -3.62 6.57
C ALA A 102 -0.47 -4.72 6.78
N ARG A 103 0.78 -4.48 6.35
CA ARG A 103 1.82 -5.50 6.39
C ARG A 103 2.34 -5.69 7.82
N HIS A 104 2.57 -6.95 8.17
CA HIS A 104 3.22 -7.32 9.42
C HIS A 104 4.66 -6.81 9.49
N VAL A 105 4.98 -6.03 10.53
CA VAL A 105 6.36 -5.79 10.93
C VAL A 105 6.70 -6.76 12.05
N ASN A 106 7.70 -7.61 11.81
CA ASN A 106 8.25 -8.48 12.84
C ASN A 106 8.99 -7.63 13.87
N ASN A 107 8.50 -7.62 15.10
CA ASN A 107 9.29 -7.21 16.26
C ASN A 107 10.03 -8.41 16.91
N THR A 108 10.13 -9.55 16.23
CA THR A 108 10.79 -10.75 16.77
C THR A 108 11.69 -11.41 15.73
N GLU A 109 12.91 -11.78 16.14
CA GLU A 109 13.89 -12.54 15.33
C GLU A 109 13.45 -13.99 15.03
N ASP A 110 12.34 -14.42 15.63
CA ASP A 110 11.79 -15.76 15.50
C ASP A 110 10.71 -15.83 14.42
N TYR A 111 11.10 -16.25 13.22
CA TYR A 111 10.22 -16.45 12.07
C TYR A 111 9.44 -17.77 12.12
N SER A 112 9.63 -18.59 13.16
CA SER A 112 9.01 -19.93 13.24
C SER A 112 7.55 -19.90 13.70
N ASP A 113 7.11 -18.78 14.30
CA ASP A 113 5.77 -18.65 14.88
C ASP A 113 4.94 -17.54 14.20
N PRO A 114 3.98 -17.91 13.31
CA PRO A 114 3.02 -16.99 12.70
C PRO A 114 2.19 -16.18 13.72
N GLU A 115 2.08 -16.64 14.97
CA GLU A 115 1.31 -15.96 16.01
C GLU A 115 2.04 -14.75 16.62
N LYS A 116 3.39 -14.69 16.51
CA LYS A 116 4.22 -13.57 16.96
C LYS A 116 4.25 -12.39 15.99
N PHE A 117 3.69 -12.54 14.79
CA PHE A 117 3.49 -11.42 13.87
C PHE A 117 2.42 -10.48 14.43
N CYS A 118 2.85 -9.49 15.22
CA CYS A 118 1.98 -8.42 15.67
C CYS A 118 1.55 -7.62 14.42
N TYR A 119 0.24 -7.43 14.24
CA TYR A 119 -0.29 -6.52 13.23
C TYR A 119 -0.01 -5.09 13.72
N SER A 120 1.22 -4.62 13.54
CA SER A 120 1.54 -3.20 13.71
C SER A 120 1.21 -2.50 12.40
N LEU A 121 0.22 -1.61 12.49
CA LEU A 121 -0.04 -0.62 11.46
C LEU A 121 1.24 0.14 11.12
N ASP A 122 1.62 0.17 9.85
CA ASP A 122 2.72 1.01 9.37
C ASP A 122 2.14 2.36 8.88
N GLU A 123 2.23 3.39 9.73
CA GLU A 123 1.71 4.73 9.41
C GLU A 123 2.54 5.47 8.37
N PHE A 124 3.75 5.01 8.03
CA PHE A 124 4.54 5.60 6.94
C PHE A 124 3.74 5.62 5.63
N TYR A 125 2.95 4.58 5.38
CA TYR A 125 2.15 4.40 4.17
C TYR A 125 0.81 5.17 4.18
N PHE A 126 0.59 6.05 5.18
CA PHE A 126 -0.56 6.94 5.25
C PHE A 126 -0.16 8.38 4.97
N LEU A 127 -0.61 8.93 3.83
CA LEU A 127 -0.24 10.28 3.37
C LEU A 127 1.27 10.43 3.24
N THR A 128 1.94 9.42 2.68
CA THR A 128 3.38 9.41 2.45
C THR A 128 3.78 10.56 1.54
N ASN A 129 4.86 11.27 1.89
CA ASN A 129 5.42 12.31 1.04
C ASN A 129 5.84 11.69 -0.31
N PRO A 130 5.49 12.32 -1.46
CA PRO A 130 6.00 11.91 -2.77
C PRO A 130 7.50 11.64 -2.84
N GLU A 131 8.32 12.46 -2.18
CA GLU A 131 9.78 12.30 -2.13
C GLU A 131 10.23 11.00 -1.43
N ASP A 132 9.45 10.52 -0.47
CA ASP A 132 9.72 9.25 0.21
C ASP A 132 9.12 8.06 -0.56
N MET A 133 7.94 8.26 -1.15
CA MET A 133 7.18 7.23 -1.86
C MET A 133 7.89 6.77 -3.14
N ILE A 134 8.55 7.69 -3.86
CA ILE A 134 9.25 7.44 -5.12
C ILE A 134 10.41 6.45 -4.98
N TYR A 135 10.97 6.26 -3.78
CA TYR A 135 12.01 5.24 -3.58
C TYR A 135 11.49 3.82 -3.80
N MET A 136 10.19 3.60 -3.56
CA MET A 136 9.57 2.28 -3.64
C MET A 136 8.56 2.14 -4.78
N HIS A 137 7.90 3.21 -5.19
CA HIS A 137 6.77 3.18 -6.12
C HIS A 137 7.00 4.14 -7.28
N TYR A 138 6.95 3.62 -8.51
CA TYR A 138 7.06 4.42 -9.72
C TYR A 138 5.82 4.20 -10.59
N PRO A 139 4.99 5.24 -10.80
CA PRO A 139 3.74 5.14 -11.54
C PRO A 139 3.97 5.00 -13.04
N ASP A 140 3.02 4.39 -13.75
CA ASP A 140 3.03 4.31 -15.22
C ASP A 140 2.83 5.70 -15.86
N GLU A 141 2.07 6.56 -15.18
CA GLU A 141 1.74 7.93 -15.58
C GLU A 141 2.59 8.91 -14.73
N PRO A 142 3.53 9.67 -15.34
CA PRO A 142 4.49 10.51 -14.60
C PRO A 142 3.88 11.57 -13.67
N GLU A 143 2.70 12.10 -13.99
CA GLU A 143 1.99 13.08 -13.16
C GLU A 143 1.61 12.50 -11.78
N TRP A 144 1.45 11.18 -11.69
CA TRP A 144 1.11 10.48 -10.46
C TRP A 144 2.33 10.20 -9.60
N GLN A 145 3.52 10.73 -9.95
CA GLN A 145 4.64 10.82 -9.02
C GLN A 145 4.38 11.87 -7.94
N LEU A 146 3.55 12.88 -8.24
CA LEU A 146 3.25 14.01 -7.35
C LEU A 146 4.50 14.79 -6.91
N LEU A 147 5.60 14.65 -7.64
CA LEU A 147 6.83 15.42 -7.49
C LEU A 147 6.74 16.70 -8.31
N GLU A 148 7.42 17.75 -7.85
CA GLU A 148 7.62 18.96 -8.64
C GLU A 148 8.39 18.66 -9.94
N ASP A 149 9.45 17.85 -9.82
CA ASP A 149 10.26 17.35 -10.93
C ASP A 149 10.17 15.82 -11.02
N PRO A 150 9.32 15.25 -11.91
CA PRO A 150 9.20 13.81 -12.07
C PRO A 150 10.51 13.14 -12.50
N LEU A 151 10.85 12.03 -11.84
CA LEU A 151 12.01 11.21 -12.17
C LEU A 151 11.74 10.34 -13.39
N SER A 152 12.81 9.98 -14.10
CA SER A 152 12.76 8.92 -15.11
C SER A 152 12.83 7.54 -14.45
N VAL A 153 12.43 6.52 -15.20
CA VAL A 153 12.51 5.13 -14.72
C VAL A 153 13.95 4.69 -14.50
N GLU A 154 14.92 5.21 -15.28
CA GLU A 154 16.34 4.94 -15.11
C GLU A 154 16.84 5.46 -13.76
N THR A 155 16.52 6.72 -13.44
CA THR A 155 16.86 7.30 -12.13
C THR A 155 16.18 6.53 -11.00
N PHE A 156 14.90 6.16 -11.17
CA PHE A 156 14.20 5.34 -10.18
C PHE A 156 14.90 4.00 -9.92
N VAL A 157 15.37 3.29 -10.96
CA VAL A 157 16.08 2.01 -10.82
C VAL A 157 17.38 2.15 -10.02
N GLU A 158 18.05 3.29 -10.14
CA GLU A 158 19.31 3.59 -9.44
C GLU A 158 19.10 3.94 -7.96
N LEU A 159 17.91 4.43 -7.58
CA LEU A 159 17.62 4.75 -6.18
C LEU A 159 17.77 3.51 -5.26
N PRO A 160 18.29 3.68 -4.04
CA PRO A 160 18.36 2.59 -3.08
C PRO A 160 16.97 2.05 -2.73
N VAL A 161 16.91 0.77 -2.35
CA VAL A 161 15.68 0.17 -1.83
C VAL A 161 15.58 0.51 -0.35
N VAL A 162 14.88 1.60 -0.03
CA VAL A 162 14.56 2.00 1.35
C VAL A 162 13.11 1.66 1.66
N LYS A 163 12.81 1.41 2.93
CA LYS A 163 11.46 1.11 3.44
C LYS A 163 11.17 1.99 4.65
N SER A 164 9.95 1.94 5.18
CA SER A 164 9.49 2.75 6.34
C SER A 164 10.50 2.90 7.48
N HIS A 165 11.22 1.83 7.83
CA HIS A 165 12.23 1.87 8.91
C HIS A 165 13.37 2.87 8.65
N PHE A 166 13.80 3.04 7.40
CA PHE A 166 14.84 4.01 7.03
C PHE A 166 14.41 5.43 7.41
N PHE A 167 13.18 5.80 7.02
CA PHE A 167 12.61 7.11 7.28
C PHE A 167 12.25 7.35 8.77
N TRP A 168 11.83 6.30 9.48
CA TRP A 168 11.56 6.40 10.92
C TRP A 168 12.79 6.77 11.76
N TYR A 169 13.97 6.32 11.34
CA TYR A 169 15.22 6.62 12.04
C TYR A 169 15.93 7.89 11.53
N GLY A 170 15.38 8.59 10.54
CA GLY A 170 15.99 9.78 9.94
C GLY A 170 17.37 9.51 9.31
N LEU A 171 17.57 8.29 8.82
CA LEU A 171 18.80 7.83 8.17
C LEU A 171 18.78 8.07 6.67
#